data_AF-A0A0N8W8P5-F1
#
_entry.id   AF-A0A0N8W8P5-F1
#
_cell.length_a   1.000
_cell.length_b   1.000
_cell.length_c   1.000
_cell.angle_alpha   90.00
_cell.angle_beta   90.00
_cell.angle_gamma   90.00
#
_symmetry.space_group_name_H-M   'P 1'
#
loop_
_entity.id
_entity.type
_entity.pdbx_description
1 polymer ?
#
loop_
_entity_poly.entity_id
_entity_poly.type
_entity_poly.pdbx_seq_one_letter_code
_entity_poly.pdbx_strand_id
1 'polypeptide(L)'
;MVIEIISQKLTSKSYLNIVKENILSTDSDKILICSAFVRKKVIALIENELRNISEKVKIFVGIRNSVTSVQALDKLLDLGLELYAVDTSKKSNEILHSKKKFE
;
A
#
# COMPACT_ATOMS: atom_id res chain seq x y z
N MET A 1 -13.86 -5.66 -14.79
CA MET A 1 -12.69 -5.57 -13.90
C MET A 1 -11.50 -5.15 -14.75
N VAL A 2 -11.02 -3.92 -14.60
CA VAL A 2 -9.81 -3.44 -15.27
C VAL A 2 -8.62 -3.77 -14.38
N ILE A 3 -7.58 -4.44 -14.92
CA ILE A 3 -6.33 -4.71 -14.22
C ILE A 3 -5.25 -3.88 -14.90
N GLU A 4 -4.69 -2.92 -14.17
CA GLU A 4 -3.55 -2.13 -14.63
C GLU A 4 -2.27 -2.60 -13.91
N ILE A 5 -1.27 -3.02 -14.69
CA ILE A 5 0.02 -3.50 -14.17
C ILE A 5 1.07 -2.42 -14.38
N ILE A 6 1.64 -1.91 -13.30
CA ILE A 6 2.64 -0.85 -13.34
C ILE A 6 3.98 -1.40 -12.87
N SER A 7 4.97 -1.46 -13.77
CA SER A 7 6.33 -1.91 -13.45
C SER A 7 7.30 -0.75 -13.36
N GLN A 8 8.04 -0.65 -12.24
CA GLN A 8 9.11 0.34 -12.12
C GLN A 8 10.18 0.11 -13.21
N LYS A 9 10.77 1.21 -13.72
CA LYS A 9 11.82 1.25 -14.77
C LYS A 9 11.41 0.87 -16.19
N LEU A 10 10.16 0.45 -16.44
CA LEU A 10 9.64 0.21 -17.79
C LEU A 10 8.72 1.33 -18.30
N THR A 11 8.53 2.37 -17.48
CA THR A 11 7.68 3.53 -17.81
C THR A 11 8.41 4.82 -17.44
N SER A 12 8.22 5.86 -18.25
CA SER A 12 8.70 7.22 -17.96
C SER A 12 7.86 7.94 -16.90
N LYS A 13 6.70 7.39 -16.53
CA LYS A 13 5.82 7.97 -15.52
C LYS A 13 6.30 7.63 -14.11
N SER A 14 6.26 8.63 -13.23
CA SER A 14 6.47 8.44 -11.79
C SER A 14 5.38 7.54 -11.22
N TYR A 15 5.76 6.42 -10.60
CA TYR A 15 4.84 5.51 -9.90
C TYR A 15 3.96 6.26 -8.90
N LEU A 16 4.55 7.27 -8.24
CA LEU A 16 3.87 8.11 -7.28
C LEU A 16 2.73 8.91 -7.91
N ASN A 17 2.94 9.45 -9.10
CA ASN A 17 1.90 10.20 -9.80
C ASN A 17 0.78 9.26 -10.24
N ILE A 18 1.12 8.06 -10.70
CA ILE A 18 0.10 7.07 -11.09
C ILE A 18 -0.78 6.71 -9.88
N VAL A 19 -0.18 6.43 -8.72
CA VAL A 19 -0.92 6.15 -7.48
C VAL A 19 -1.84 7.33 -7.12
N LYS A 20 -1.32 8.56 -7.16
CA LYS A 20 -2.12 9.76 -6.86
C LYS A 20 -3.30 9.95 -7.81
N GLU A 21 -3.05 9.84 -9.12
CA GLU A 21 -4.00 10.16 -10.18
C GLU A 21 -5.01 9.04 -10.49
N ASN A 22 -4.73 7.79 -10.11
CA ASN A 22 -5.57 6.65 -10.47
C ASN A 22 -6.12 5.91 -9.26
N ILE A 23 -5.37 5.85 -8.15
CA ILE A 23 -5.79 5.07 -6.97
C ILE A 23 -6.36 6.00 -5.90
N LEU A 24 -5.74 7.16 -5.65
CA LEU A 24 -6.16 8.03 -4.56
C LEU A 24 -7.25 9.04 -4.98
N SER A 25 -7.35 9.33 -6.27
CA SER A 25 -8.38 10.23 -6.85
C SER A 25 -9.57 9.49 -7.46
N THR A 26 -9.64 8.16 -7.35
CA THR A 26 -10.79 7.41 -7.88
C THR A 26 -12.03 7.65 -7.02
N ASP A 27 -13.17 7.75 -7.69
CA ASP A 27 -14.51 7.85 -7.07
C ASP A 27 -15.01 6.48 -6.55
N SER A 28 -14.09 5.65 -6.09
CA SER A 28 -14.41 4.34 -5.52
C SER A 28 -14.94 4.51 -4.10
N ASP A 29 -15.98 3.77 -3.75
CA ASP A 29 -16.54 3.72 -2.38
C ASP A 29 -15.56 3.10 -1.37
N LYS A 30 -14.69 2.20 -1.83
CA LYS A 30 -13.71 1.48 -1.00
C LYS A 30 -12.41 1.29 -1.76
N ILE A 31 -11.29 1.50 -1.08
CA ILE A 31 -9.96 1.34 -1.63
C ILE A 31 -9.18 0.38 -0.73
N LEU A 32 -8.61 -0.65 -1.33
CA LEU A 32 -7.77 -1.63 -0.66
C LEU A 32 -6.33 -1.47 -1.13
N ILE A 33 -5.42 -1.19 -0.20
CA ILE A 33 -3.99 -1.06 -0.48
C ILE A 33 -3.25 -2.21 0.20
N CYS A 34 -2.70 -3.13 -0.58
CA CYS A 34 -1.89 -4.22 -0.06
C CYS A 34 -0.43 -4.00 -0.44
N SER A 35 0.46 -3.92 0.56
CA SER A 35 1.89 -3.80 0.34
C SER A 35 2.70 -4.79 1.18
N ALA A 36 3.65 -5.46 0.52
CA ALA A 36 4.59 -6.33 1.21
C ALA A 36 5.52 -5.56 2.17
N PHE A 37 5.79 -4.27 1.91
CA PHE A 37 6.60 -3.41 2.77
C PHE A 37 6.27 -1.93 2.57
N VAL A 38 6.55 -1.08 3.56
CA VAL A 38 6.36 0.38 3.46
C VAL A 38 7.46 1.14 4.18
N ARG A 39 7.85 2.29 3.61
CA ARG A 39 8.85 3.21 4.20
C ARG A 39 8.24 4.57 4.43
N LYS A 40 8.65 5.23 5.51
CA LYS A 40 8.16 6.56 5.92
C LYS A 40 8.21 7.61 4.82
N LYS A 41 9.29 7.62 4.01
CA LYS A 41 9.47 8.60 2.93
C LYS A 41 8.36 8.55 1.90
N VAL A 42 7.83 7.37 1.58
CA VAL A 42 6.77 7.23 0.58
C VAL A 42 5.44 7.76 1.14
N ILE A 43 5.11 7.44 2.38
CA ILE A 43 3.88 7.92 3.03
C ILE A 43 3.86 9.44 3.07
N ALA A 44 4.98 10.08 3.43
CA ALA A 44 5.09 11.54 3.46
C ALA A 44 4.80 12.21 2.11
N LEU A 45 4.99 11.51 0.98
CA LEU A 45 4.74 12.06 -0.35
C LEU A 45 3.27 11.93 -0.79
N ILE A 46 2.48 11.07 -0.14
CA ILE A 46 1.06 10.79 -0.46
C ILE A 46 0.14 11.08 0.73
N GLU A 47 0.65 11.79 1.74
CA GLU A 47 0.01 11.99 3.03
C GLU A 47 -1.31 12.76 2.91
N ASN A 48 -1.29 13.87 2.16
CA ASN A 48 -2.46 14.71 1.95
C ASN A 48 -3.56 13.94 1.23
N GLU A 49 -3.18 13.20 0.18
CA GLU A 49 -4.12 12.42 -0.61
C GLU A 49 -4.74 11.29 0.22
N LEU A 50 -3.94 10.57 1.02
CA LEU A 50 -4.44 9.52 1.91
C LEU A 50 -5.39 10.07 2.98
N ARG A 51 -5.11 11.26 3.52
CA ARG A 51 -5.94 11.88 4.55
C ARG A 51 -7.35 12.17 4.04
N ASN A 52 -7.45 12.65 2.80
CA ASN A 52 -8.72 13.00 2.14
C ASN A 52 -9.64 11.80 1.89
N ILE A 53 -9.08 10.59 1.86
CA ILE A 53 -9.82 9.36 1.57
C ILE A 53 -9.73 8.33 2.70
N SER A 54 -9.28 8.77 3.88
CA SER A 54 -8.93 7.88 5.00
C SER A 54 -10.08 6.96 5.41
N GLU A 55 -11.32 7.46 5.41
CA GLU A 55 -12.53 6.72 5.78
C GLU A 55 -12.85 5.53 4.85
N LYS A 56 -12.38 5.58 3.60
CA LYS A 56 -12.64 4.55 2.59
C LYS A 56 -11.46 3.63 2.31
N VAL A 57 -10.31 3.86 2.94
CA VAL A 57 -9.07 3.11 2.67
C VAL A 57 -8.79 2.10 3.77
N LYS A 58 -8.61 0.83 3.37
CA LYS A 58 -8.02 -0.22 4.20
C LYS A 58 -6.63 -0.58 3.69
N ILE A 59 -5.65 -0.64 4.58
CA ILE A 59 -4.26 -0.91 4.22
C ILE A 59 -3.77 -2.18 4.91
N PHE A 60 -3.20 -3.09 4.12
CA PHE A 60 -2.52 -4.30 4.59
C PHE A 60 -1.03 -4.14 4.36
N VAL A 61 -0.24 -4.16 5.44
CA VAL A 61 1.21 -3.95 5.38
C VAL A 61 1.94 -5.14 5.98
N GLY A 62 2.85 -5.72 5.19
CA GLY A 62 3.78 -6.73 5.68
C GLY A 62 4.76 -6.18 6.73
N ILE A 63 4.88 -6.85 7.87
CA ILE A 63 5.83 -6.56 8.96
C ILE A 63 6.77 -7.76 9.18
N ARG A 64 7.81 -7.56 10.01
CA ARG A 64 8.86 -8.56 10.30
C ARG A 64 9.66 -9.02 9.06
N ASN A 65 9.77 -8.13 8.07
CA ASN A 65 10.55 -8.30 6.84
C ASN A 65 11.87 -7.49 6.79
N SER A 66 12.23 -6.82 7.89
CA SER A 66 13.39 -5.90 8.01
C SER A 66 13.37 -4.67 7.07
N VAL A 67 12.29 -4.45 6.31
CA VAL A 67 12.14 -3.33 5.37
C VAL A 67 11.09 -2.33 5.85
N THR A 68 10.00 -2.81 6.43
CA THR A 68 8.93 -1.97 6.96
C THR A 68 9.41 -1.25 8.21
N SER A 69 9.41 0.08 8.17
CA SER A 69 9.81 0.92 9.30
C SER A 69 8.64 1.13 10.28
N VAL A 70 8.88 1.05 11.59
CA VAL A 70 7.85 1.35 12.61
C VAL A 70 7.28 2.75 12.43
N GLN A 71 8.12 3.72 12.09
CA GLN A 71 7.71 5.10 11.84
C GLN A 71 6.82 5.27 10.60
N ALA A 72 6.77 4.28 9.71
CA ALA A 72 5.81 4.27 8.62
C ALA A 72 4.43 3.81 9.10
N LEU A 73 4.38 2.78 9.94
CA LEU A 73 3.13 2.27 10.51
C LEU A 73 2.49 3.33 11.41
N ASP A 74 3.28 3.95 12.27
CA ASP A 74 2.87 5.06 13.15
C ASP A 74 2.23 6.19 12.35
N LYS A 75 2.90 6.61 11.29
CA LYS A 75 2.38 7.67 10.40
C LYS A 75 1.11 7.28 9.65
N LEU A 76 0.91 6.00 9.32
CA LEU A 76 -0.34 5.54 8.72
C LEU A 76 -1.49 5.55 9.72
N LEU A 77 -1.22 5.21 10.98
CA LEU A 77 -2.21 5.28 12.06
C LEU A 77 -2.60 6.73 12.35
N ASP A 78 -1.64 7.65 12.40
CA ASP A 78 -1.88 9.09 12.59
C ASP A 78 -2.80 9.71 11.52
N LEU A 79 -2.82 9.12 10.31
CA LEU A 79 -3.69 9.56 9.22
C LEU A 79 -5.13 9.08 9.36
N GLY A 80 -5.46 8.30 10.38
CA GLY A 80 -6.80 7.76 10.62
C GLY A 80 -7.17 6.60 9.69
N LEU A 81 -6.17 5.93 9.09
CA LEU A 81 -6.38 4.82 8.16
C LEU A 81 -6.63 3.52 8.92
N GLU A 82 -7.47 2.66 8.36
CA GLU A 82 -7.66 1.30 8.88
C GLU A 82 -6.48 0.41 8.47
N LEU A 83 -5.50 0.27 9.38
CA LEU A 83 -4.24 -0.43 9.14
C LEU A 83 -4.24 -1.85 9.71
N TYR A 84 -3.92 -2.82 8.86
CA TYR A 84 -3.67 -4.21 9.22
C TYR A 84 -2.20 -4.56 9.01
N ALA A 85 -1.53 -4.97 10.09
CA ALA A 85 -0.17 -5.47 10.03
C ALA A 85 -0.16 -6.98 9.79
N VAL A 86 0.50 -7.42 8.72
CA VAL A 86 0.58 -8.82 8.31
C VAL A 86 1.96 -9.36 8.65
N ASP A 87 2.04 -10.38 9.49
CA ASP A 87 3.32 -11.02 9.81
C ASP A 87 3.85 -11.80 8.60
N THR A 88 5.01 -11.37 8.07
CA THR A 88 5.63 -12.00 6.89
C THR A 88 6.90 -12.80 7.23
N SER A 89 7.12 -13.12 8.51
CA SER A 89 8.34 -13.83 8.92
C SER A 89 8.47 -15.23 8.30
N LYS A 90 9.71 -15.61 7.97
CA LYS A 90 10.08 -16.88 7.29
C LYS A 90 9.63 -18.19 7.96
N LYS A 91 9.02 -18.16 9.16
CA LYS A 91 8.56 -19.36 9.89
C LYS A 91 7.07 -19.66 9.72
N SER A 92 6.27 -18.73 9.19
CA SER A 92 4.93 -19.06 8.71
C SER A 92 5.05 -19.49 7.25
N ASN A 93 4.52 -20.67 6.90
CA ASN A 93 4.32 -21.08 5.50
C ASN A 93 3.27 -20.20 4.79
N GLU A 94 2.86 -19.09 5.41
CA GLU A 94 1.79 -18.18 5.04
C GLU A 94 2.41 -16.79 4.82
N ILE A 95 3.36 -16.72 3.89
CA ILE A 95 3.79 -15.41 3.39
C ILE A 95 2.62 -14.88 2.57
N LEU A 96 1.96 -13.81 3.03
CA LEU A 96 0.99 -13.06 2.22
C LEU A 96 1.73 -12.30 1.11
N HIS A 97 2.29 -13.06 0.17
CA HIS A 97 2.77 -12.56 -1.09
C HIS A 97 1.63 -12.77 -2.08
N SER A 98 1.12 -11.69 -2.67
CA SER A 98 0.09 -11.72 -3.70
C SER A 98 0.52 -12.58 -4.90
N LYS A 99 0.30 -13.89 -4.79
CA LYS A 99 0.40 -14.88 -5.85
C LYS A 99 -1.01 -15.15 -6.35
N LYS A 100 -1.34 -14.68 -7.55
CA LYS A 100 -2.48 -15.25 -8.29
C LYS A 100 -2.00 -16.56 -8.93
N LYS A 101 -2.62 -17.68 -8.56
CA LYS A 101 -2.75 -18.82 -9.48
C LYS A 101 -3.88 -18.46 -10.44
N PHE A 102 -3.60 -18.54 -11.72
CA PHE A 102 -4.63 -18.56 -12.75
C PHE A 102 -5.03 -20.04 -12.92
N GLU A 103 -6.31 -20.35 -12.70
CA GLU A 103 -6.97 -21.54 -13.23
C GLU A 103 -7.65 -21.18 -14.54
#